data_AF-A0A382P557-F1
#
_entry.id   AF-A0A382P557-F1
#
_cell.length_a   1.000
_cell.length_b   1.000
_cell.length_c   1.000
_cell.angle_alpha   90.00
_cell.angle_beta   90.00
_cell.angle_gamma   90.00
#
_symmetry.space_group_name_H-M   'P 1'
#
loop_
_entity.id
_entity.type
_entity.pdbx_description
1 polymer ?
#
loop_
_entity_poly.entity_id
_entity_poly.type
_entity_poly.pdbx_seq_one_letter_code
_entity_poly.pdbx_strand_id
1 'polypeptide(L)'
;KATVFVWDSNYLPNFRRKAPEATEGGIEIKGCIFEYNFVIPGYFELDKVRLRTQELSVQLGVSIAMADGSLDDKEGETIKKWMKEIVETSQEDQKKNIKDKLNKALKDAFQNVEKGELNLDILCKEVKEKSSTIDKFDLLELCLDVMAADGVADEKELAHIREISNKIDVDYEEVIKLKDQRIVSLETPQALDSNTDEALGIDPEWSDDEKRKFILKEFTKWNRMLSALKEGKEKQNAQAQLDLLAKARQKYG
;
A
#
# COMPACT_ATOMS: atom_id res chain seq x y z
N LYS A 1 22.47 12.18 -22.62
CA LYS A 1 23.50 12.38 -23.67
C LYS A 1 23.62 11.10 -24.48
N ALA A 2 23.04 11.06 -25.67
CA ALA A 2 23.26 9.95 -26.58
C ALA A 2 24.51 10.24 -27.40
N THR A 3 25.37 9.24 -27.57
CA THR A 3 26.55 9.32 -28.43
C THR A 3 26.33 8.37 -29.59
N VAL A 4 26.34 8.91 -30.81
CA VAL A 4 26.24 8.10 -32.03
C VAL A 4 27.60 8.11 -32.70
N PHE A 5 28.06 6.93 -33.10
CA PHE A 5 29.27 6.77 -33.91
C PHE A 5 28.87 6.77 -35.37
N VAL A 6 29.47 7.67 -36.15
CA VAL A 6 29.28 7.73 -37.60
C VAL A 6 30.60 7.33 -38.25
N TRP A 7 30.52 6.42 -39.22
CA TRP A 7 31.65 6.00 -40.04
C TRP A 7 31.23 5.87 -41.49
N ASP A 8 32.18 6.03 -42.40
CA ASP A 8 31.99 5.79 -43.83
C ASP A 8 31.87 4.28 -44.08
N SER A 9 30.83 3.86 -44.83
CA SER A 9 30.64 2.46 -45.22
C SER A 9 31.80 1.91 -46.05
N ASN A 10 32.54 2.77 -46.74
CA ASN A 10 33.68 2.42 -47.58
C ASN A 10 35.02 2.47 -46.82
N TYR A 11 35.05 2.99 -45.59
CA TYR A 11 36.26 3.16 -44.77
C TYR A 11 35.96 2.78 -43.32
N LEU A 12 35.65 1.50 -43.12
CA LEU A 12 35.23 0.95 -41.84
C LEU A 12 36.39 0.99 -40.82
N PRO A 13 36.20 1.60 -39.64
CA PRO A 13 37.19 1.59 -38.57
C PRO A 13 37.28 0.20 -37.92
N ASN A 14 38.50 -0.22 -37.63
CA ASN A 14 38.75 -1.46 -36.88
C ASN A 14 38.88 -1.17 -35.38
N PHE A 15 38.20 -1.95 -34.54
CA PHE A 15 38.15 -1.73 -33.10
C PHE A 15 38.82 -2.87 -32.35
N ARG A 16 39.77 -2.52 -31.47
CA ARG A 16 40.39 -3.47 -30.54
C ARG A 16 40.26 -2.95 -29.11
N ARG A 17 39.71 -3.76 -28.20
CA ARG A 17 39.50 -3.39 -26.78
C ARG A 17 38.72 -2.06 -26.60
N LYS A 18 37.69 -1.84 -27.41
CA LYS A 18 36.82 -0.64 -27.40
C LYS A 18 37.51 0.68 -27.81
N ALA A 19 38.71 0.62 -28.40
CA ALA A 19 39.39 1.78 -29.00
C ALA A 19 39.66 1.51 -30.49
N PRO A 20 39.59 2.54 -31.36
CA PRO A 20 39.95 2.40 -32.76
C PRO A 20 41.46 2.15 -32.90
N GLU A 21 41.82 1.19 -33.74
CA GLU A 21 43.21 0.94 -34.12
C GLU A 21 43.60 2.02 -35.14
N ALA A 22 44.57 2.88 -34.77
CA ALA A 22 44.79 4.20 -35.36
C ALA A 22 45.25 4.22 -36.84
N THR A 23 45.21 3.10 -37.54
CA THR A 23 45.80 2.93 -38.85
C THR A 23 44.81 2.84 -40.00
N GLU A 24 43.52 2.53 -39.78
CA GLU A 24 42.50 2.45 -40.85
C GLU A 24 41.10 2.87 -40.36
N GLY A 25 40.38 3.67 -41.18
CA GLY A 25 39.02 4.15 -40.89
C GLY A 25 38.95 5.49 -40.15
N GLY A 26 37.93 6.29 -40.45
CA GLY A 26 37.61 7.55 -39.75
C GLY A 26 36.32 7.41 -38.94
N ILE A 27 36.34 7.87 -37.69
CA ILE A 27 35.14 7.94 -36.83
C ILE A 27 34.86 9.41 -36.54
N GLU A 28 33.66 9.86 -36.88
CA GLU A 28 33.16 11.14 -36.38
C GLU A 28 32.19 10.90 -35.23
N ILE A 29 32.44 11.56 -34.10
CA ILE A 29 31.55 11.53 -32.95
C ILE A 29 30.69 12.79 -32.99
N LYS A 30 29.40 12.62 -33.25
CA LYS A 30 28.41 13.69 -33.11
C LYS A 30 27.60 13.45 -31.84
N GLY A 31 27.52 14.47 -31.00
CA GLY A 31 26.62 14.50 -29.86
C GLY A 31 25.43 15.40 -30.15
N CYS A 32 24.23 14.97 -29.81
CA CYS A 32 23.07 15.85 -29.72
C CYS A 32 22.59 15.92 -28.26
N ILE A 33 22.11 17.09 -27.87
CA ILE A 33 21.38 17.28 -26.62
C ILE A 33 19.91 17.29 -27.01
N PHE A 34 19.13 16.44 -26.36
CA PHE A 34 17.68 16.48 -26.43
C PHE A 34 17.14 16.50 -25.01
N GLU A 35 16.01 17.17 -24.84
CA GLU A 35 15.24 17.14 -23.61
C GLU A 35 14.25 15.98 -23.69
N TYR A 36 14.19 15.18 -22.63
CA TYR A 36 13.24 14.08 -22.50
C TYR A 36 12.64 14.13 -21.11
N ASN A 37 11.32 14.27 -21.05
CA ASN A 37 10.59 14.27 -19.79
C ASN A 37 10.23 12.83 -19.44
N PHE A 38 10.74 12.34 -18.32
CA PHE A 38 10.34 11.05 -17.78
C PHE A 38 8.96 11.18 -17.14
N VAL A 39 8.07 10.24 -17.45
CA VAL A 39 6.71 10.19 -16.86
C VAL A 39 6.75 9.71 -15.41
N ILE A 40 7.84 9.04 -15.01
CA ILE A 40 8.02 8.44 -13.68
C ILE A 40 9.14 9.21 -12.97
N PRO A 41 8.99 9.52 -11.67
CA PRO A 41 10.01 10.24 -10.90
C PRO A 41 11.36 9.52 -10.91
N GLY A 42 12.44 10.31 -11.04
CA GLY A 42 13.80 9.81 -10.89
C GLY A 42 14.18 9.58 -9.43
N TYR A 43 15.36 8.99 -9.20
CA TYR A 43 15.89 8.71 -7.84
C TYR A 43 15.84 9.91 -6.88
N PHE A 44 16.17 11.11 -7.37
CA PHE A 44 16.17 12.34 -6.56
C PHE A 44 14.79 12.92 -6.26
N GLU A 45 13.77 12.52 -7.00
CA GLU A 45 12.39 13.00 -6.87
C GLU A 45 11.52 12.01 -6.09
N LEU A 46 11.96 10.77 -5.98
CA LEU A 46 11.22 9.66 -5.40
C LEU A 46 10.79 9.94 -3.96
N ASP A 47 11.67 10.47 -3.11
CA ASP A 47 11.32 10.80 -1.72
C ASP A 47 10.25 11.90 -1.63
N LYS A 48 10.29 12.88 -2.54
CA LYS A 48 9.31 13.97 -2.58
C LYS A 48 7.96 13.49 -3.07
N VAL A 49 7.95 12.67 -4.13
CA VAL A 49 6.72 12.08 -4.68
C VAL A 49 6.11 11.09 -3.69
N ARG A 50 6.93 10.28 -3.02
CA ARG A 50 6.48 9.35 -1.98
C ARG A 50 5.85 10.11 -0.82
N LEU A 51 6.53 11.14 -0.29
CA LEU A 51 5.97 11.98 0.76
C LEU A 51 4.67 12.66 0.33
N ARG A 52 4.59 13.17 -0.91
CA ARG A 52 3.35 13.74 -1.43
C ARG A 52 2.24 12.69 -1.53
N THR A 53 2.57 11.47 -1.94
CA THR A 53 1.61 10.36 -1.98
C THR A 53 1.14 10.01 -0.57
N GLN A 54 2.03 9.99 0.42
CA GLN A 54 1.65 9.74 1.82
C GLN A 54 0.73 10.84 2.37
N GLU A 55 0.97 12.12 2.02
CA GLU A 55 0.04 13.22 2.35
C GLU A 55 -1.35 12.98 1.73
N LEU A 56 -1.41 12.53 0.48
CA LEU A 56 -2.66 12.19 -0.21
C LEU A 56 -3.34 10.97 0.40
N SER A 57 -2.57 9.95 0.83
CA SER A 57 -3.09 8.78 1.54
C SER A 57 -3.77 9.16 2.84
N VAL A 58 -3.18 10.09 3.62
CA VAL A 58 -3.83 10.61 4.83
C VAL A 58 -5.14 11.31 4.49
N GLN A 59 -5.14 12.16 3.45
CA GLN A 59 -6.34 12.89 3.03
C GLN A 59 -7.48 11.96 2.60
N LEU A 60 -7.17 10.91 1.86
CA LEU A 60 -8.12 9.90 1.41
C LEU A 60 -8.55 8.96 2.55
N GLY A 61 -7.64 8.63 3.48
CA GLY A 61 -7.97 7.90 4.68
C GLY A 61 -9.01 8.64 5.53
N VAL A 62 -8.84 9.94 5.72
CA VAL A 62 -9.84 10.78 6.40
C VAL A 62 -11.16 10.85 5.64
N SER A 63 -11.16 10.88 4.31
CA SER A 63 -12.42 10.89 3.55
C SER A 63 -13.19 9.57 3.64
N ILE A 64 -12.49 8.45 3.83
CA ILE A 64 -13.12 7.16 4.15
C ILE A 64 -13.71 7.19 5.56
N ALA A 65 -12.90 7.59 6.55
CA ALA A 65 -13.29 7.65 7.96
C ALA A 65 -14.41 8.66 8.27
N MET A 66 -14.86 9.42 7.29
CA MET A 66 -15.93 10.42 7.45
C MET A 66 -17.02 10.23 6.39
N ALA A 67 -17.01 9.10 5.67
CA ALA A 67 -17.95 8.81 4.59
C ALA A 67 -19.40 8.66 5.11
N ASP A 68 -19.56 8.22 6.36
CA ASP A 68 -20.85 8.09 7.04
C ASP A 68 -21.34 9.40 7.68
N GLY A 69 -20.44 10.39 7.83
CA GLY A 69 -20.69 11.71 8.39
C GLY A 69 -20.03 11.99 9.75
N SER A 70 -19.36 11.01 10.37
CA SER A 70 -18.65 11.21 11.64
C SER A 70 -17.38 10.38 11.71
N LEU A 71 -16.29 11.00 12.17
CA LEU A 71 -15.04 10.30 12.44
C LEU A 71 -15.11 9.55 13.78
N ASP A 72 -14.96 8.22 13.76
CA ASP A 72 -14.78 7.44 14.99
C ASP A 72 -13.35 7.55 15.54
N ASP A 73 -13.20 7.48 16.86
CA ASP A 73 -11.90 7.56 17.52
C ASP A 73 -10.95 6.45 17.04
N LYS A 74 -11.45 5.23 16.77
CA LYS A 74 -10.64 4.10 16.31
C LYS A 74 -10.09 4.33 14.90
N GLU A 75 -10.88 4.89 14.01
CA GLU A 75 -10.45 5.22 12.64
C GLU A 75 -9.37 6.30 12.64
N GLY A 76 -9.57 7.35 13.44
CA GLY A 76 -8.59 8.41 13.64
C GLY A 76 -7.27 7.89 14.22
N GLU A 77 -7.33 6.98 15.19
CA GLU A 77 -6.13 6.33 15.75
C GLU A 77 -5.42 5.43 14.74
N THR A 78 -6.15 4.73 13.87
CA THR A 78 -5.56 3.94 12.77
C THR A 78 -4.74 4.82 11.81
N ILE A 79 -5.27 5.97 11.40
CA ILE A 79 -4.54 6.94 10.55
C ILE A 79 -3.29 7.46 11.27
N LYS A 80 -3.41 7.82 12.56
CA LYS A 80 -2.27 8.31 13.37
C LYS A 80 -1.20 7.24 13.53
N LYS A 81 -1.58 5.98 13.73
CA LYS A 81 -0.64 4.85 13.83
C LYS A 81 0.15 4.68 12.55
N TRP A 82 -0.52 4.67 11.40
CA TRP A 82 0.13 4.59 10.09
C TRP A 82 1.10 5.75 9.85
N MET A 83 0.70 6.99 10.18
CA MET A 83 1.59 8.16 10.11
C MET A 83 2.83 8.00 11.00
N LYS A 84 2.66 7.44 12.20
CA LYS A 84 3.76 7.21 13.14
C LYS A 84 4.75 6.18 12.59
N GLU A 85 4.27 5.08 12.00
CA GLU A 85 5.12 4.05 11.39
C GLU A 85 5.97 4.61 10.24
N ILE A 86 5.40 5.48 9.40
CA ILE A 86 6.16 6.18 8.35
C ILE A 86 7.25 7.07 8.95
N VAL A 87 6.93 7.84 9.98
CA VAL A 87 7.90 8.72 10.65
C VAL A 87 9.02 7.90 11.30
N GLU A 88 8.71 6.77 11.93
CA GLU A 88 9.70 5.94 12.63
C GLU A 88 10.64 5.22 11.67
N THR A 89 10.13 4.78 10.51
CA THR A 89 10.90 4.10 9.46
C THR A 89 11.66 5.04 8.53
N SER A 90 11.44 6.35 8.64
CA SER A 90 12.13 7.37 7.86
C SER A 90 13.53 7.70 8.41
N GLN A 91 14.38 8.29 7.56
CA GLN A 91 15.69 8.79 7.97
C GLN A 91 15.58 9.87 9.05
N GLU A 92 16.49 9.85 10.02
CA GLU A 92 16.42 10.67 11.24
C GLU A 92 16.32 12.18 10.95
N ASP A 93 17.06 12.67 9.96
CA ASP A 93 17.05 14.07 9.51
C ASP A 93 15.76 14.47 8.79
N GLN A 94 15.00 13.51 8.27
CA GLN A 94 13.72 13.73 7.58
C GLN A 94 12.49 13.57 8.48
N LYS A 95 12.60 12.86 9.61
CA LYS A 95 11.47 12.53 10.51
C LYS A 95 10.63 13.74 10.90
N LYS A 96 11.27 14.85 11.26
CA LYS A 96 10.58 16.09 11.66
C LYS A 96 9.74 16.66 10.50
N ASN A 97 10.34 16.79 9.32
CA ASN A 97 9.67 17.33 8.14
C ASN A 97 8.48 16.44 7.71
N ILE A 98 8.68 15.12 7.70
CA ILE A 98 7.62 14.15 7.35
C ILE A 98 6.48 14.24 8.36
N LYS A 99 6.79 14.23 9.67
CA LYS A 99 5.79 14.38 10.73
C LYS A 99 4.98 15.67 10.58
N ASP A 100 5.64 16.80 10.32
CA ASP A 100 4.98 18.10 10.18
C ASP A 100 4.03 18.12 8.98
N LYS A 101 4.46 17.55 7.83
CA LYS A 101 3.63 17.46 6.64
C LYS A 101 2.44 16.52 6.79
N LEU A 102 2.63 15.33 7.37
CA LEU A 102 1.53 14.39 7.58
C LEU A 102 0.50 14.93 8.58
N ASN A 103 0.94 15.59 9.67
CA ASN A 103 0.01 16.24 10.61
C ASN A 103 -0.76 17.38 9.96
N LYS A 104 -0.10 18.16 9.09
CA LYS A 104 -0.78 19.19 8.31
C LYS A 104 -1.81 18.58 7.36
N ALA A 105 -1.43 17.53 6.62
CA ALA A 105 -2.33 16.83 5.71
C ALA A 105 -3.56 16.28 6.44
N LEU A 106 -3.38 15.67 7.62
CA LEU A 106 -4.46 15.19 8.48
C LEU A 106 -5.42 16.32 8.88
N LYS A 107 -4.88 17.43 9.38
CA LYS A 107 -5.68 18.58 9.81
C LYS A 107 -6.43 19.23 8.65
N ASP A 108 -5.74 19.45 7.54
CA ASP A 108 -6.33 20.05 6.34
C ASP A 108 -7.43 19.14 5.76
N ALA A 109 -7.21 17.81 5.75
CA ALA A 109 -8.21 16.84 5.31
C ALA A 109 -9.49 16.93 6.13
N PHE A 110 -9.36 16.87 7.45
CA PHE A 110 -10.49 16.92 8.37
C PHE A 110 -11.33 18.19 8.13
N GLN A 111 -10.68 19.35 8.07
CA GLN A 111 -11.35 20.62 7.81
C GLN A 111 -12.03 20.68 6.43
N ASN A 112 -11.40 20.11 5.41
CA ASN A 112 -11.94 20.10 4.05
C ASN A 112 -13.14 19.16 3.93
N VAL A 113 -13.12 18.02 4.62
CA VAL A 113 -14.25 17.08 4.66
C VAL A 113 -15.44 17.69 5.41
N GLU A 114 -15.22 18.31 6.58
CA GLU A 114 -16.27 19.00 7.34
C GLU A 114 -16.98 20.09 6.52
N LYS A 115 -16.26 20.76 5.61
CA LYS A 115 -16.81 21.79 4.73
C LYS A 115 -17.36 21.27 3.42
N GLY A 116 -17.18 19.98 3.11
CA GLY A 116 -17.50 19.41 1.79
C GLY A 116 -16.62 19.94 0.65
N GLU A 117 -15.42 20.45 0.96
CA GLU A 117 -14.47 21.04 0.02
C GLU A 117 -13.44 20.02 -0.50
N LEU A 118 -13.43 18.79 0.04
CA LEU A 118 -12.50 17.75 -0.40
C LEU A 118 -12.89 17.22 -1.79
N ASN A 119 -12.07 17.54 -2.78
CA ASN A 119 -12.29 17.11 -4.16
C ASN A 119 -11.55 15.79 -4.45
N LEU A 120 -12.28 14.68 -4.33
CA LEU A 120 -11.74 13.33 -4.50
C LEU A 120 -11.18 13.07 -5.91
N ASP A 121 -11.77 13.68 -6.95
CA ASP A 121 -11.27 13.56 -8.32
C ASP A 121 -9.87 14.15 -8.48
N ILE A 122 -9.62 15.31 -7.88
CA ILE A 122 -8.31 15.98 -7.94
C ILE A 122 -7.27 15.14 -7.19
N LEU A 123 -7.59 14.66 -5.99
CA LEU A 123 -6.68 13.85 -5.19
C LEU A 123 -6.33 12.54 -5.91
N CYS A 124 -7.33 11.79 -6.37
CA CYS A 124 -7.12 10.53 -7.07
C CYS A 124 -6.38 10.72 -8.39
N LYS A 125 -6.64 11.81 -9.12
CA LYS A 125 -5.89 12.13 -10.33
C LYS A 125 -4.40 12.35 -10.04
N GLU A 126 -4.08 13.09 -8.97
CA GLU A 126 -2.69 13.32 -8.59
C GLU A 126 -1.98 12.00 -8.21
N VAL A 127 -2.65 11.14 -7.43
CA VAL A 127 -2.14 9.80 -7.10
C VAL A 127 -1.95 8.96 -8.37
N LYS A 128 -2.93 8.96 -9.28
CA LYS A 128 -2.87 8.20 -10.53
C LYS A 128 -1.65 8.56 -11.36
N GLU A 129 -1.41 9.86 -11.52
CA GLU A 129 -0.41 10.42 -12.42
C GLU A 129 1.01 10.39 -11.84
N LYS A 130 1.17 10.57 -10.52
CA LYS A 130 2.49 10.79 -9.92
C LYS A 130 3.00 9.62 -9.08
N SER A 131 2.12 8.83 -8.49
CA SER A 131 2.52 7.81 -7.50
C SER A 131 2.96 6.51 -8.16
N SER A 132 3.91 5.82 -7.54
CA SER A 132 4.30 4.47 -7.98
C SER A 132 3.19 3.47 -7.68
N THR A 133 3.19 2.32 -8.36
CA THR A 133 2.26 1.23 -8.06
C THR A 133 2.31 0.81 -6.60
N ILE A 134 3.50 0.73 -6.00
CA ILE A 134 3.69 0.36 -4.59
C ILE A 134 3.02 1.40 -3.68
N ASP A 135 3.22 2.69 -3.93
CA ASP A 135 2.61 3.73 -3.08
C ASP A 135 1.07 3.75 -3.20
N LYS A 136 0.53 3.39 -4.38
CA LYS A 136 -0.92 3.24 -4.57
C LYS A 136 -1.48 2.04 -3.79
N PHE A 137 -0.72 0.95 -3.68
CA PHE A 137 -1.08 -0.19 -2.84
C PHE A 137 -1.04 0.19 -1.34
N ASP A 138 0.03 0.85 -0.89
CA ASP A 138 0.16 1.32 0.50
C ASP A 138 -0.99 2.27 0.89
N LEU A 139 -1.44 3.11 -0.05
CA LEU A 139 -2.60 3.99 0.13
C LEU A 139 -3.90 3.19 0.32
N LEU A 140 -4.17 2.21 -0.55
CA LEU A 140 -5.38 1.40 -0.43
C LEU A 140 -5.36 0.48 0.80
N GLU A 141 -4.18 0.02 1.23
CA GLU A 141 -3.99 -0.70 2.48
C GLU A 141 -4.43 0.16 3.68
N LEU A 142 -4.00 1.43 3.74
CA LEU A 142 -4.46 2.38 4.76
C LEU A 142 -5.97 2.56 4.72
N CYS A 143 -6.58 2.78 3.55
CA CYS A 143 -8.03 2.94 3.44
C CYS A 143 -8.79 1.72 3.95
N LEU A 144 -8.29 0.52 3.67
CA LEU A 144 -8.86 -0.74 4.17
C LEU A 144 -8.69 -0.91 5.68
N ASP A 145 -7.56 -0.47 6.24
CA ASP A 145 -7.32 -0.53 7.68
C ASP A 145 -8.22 0.45 8.44
N VAL A 146 -8.46 1.64 7.87
CA VAL A 146 -9.38 2.64 8.41
C VAL A 146 -10.81 2.09 8.47
N MET A 147 -11.33 1.60 7.35
CA MET A 147 -12.67 0.96 7.28
C MET A 147 -12.82 -0.24 8.22
N ALA A 148 -11.72 -0.93 8.56
CA ALA A 148 -11.75 -2.09 9.45
C ALA A 148 -11.55 -1.72 10.94
N ALA A 149 -11.25 -0.46 11.26
CA ALA A 149 -10.78 -0.06 12.58
C ALA A 149 -11.83 -0.23 13.67
N ASP A 150 -13.11 0.00 13.35
CA ASP A 150 -14.23 -0.15 14.27
C ASP A 150 -14.78 -1.59 14.34
N GLY A 151 -14.33 -2.46 13.43
CA GLY A 151 -14.75 -3.87 13.30
C GLY A 151 -15.96 -4.09 12.39
N VAL A 152 -16.53 -3.04 11.81
CA VAL A 152 -17.72 -3.10 10.94
C VAL A 152 -17.43 -2.39 9.63
N ALA A 153 -17.18 -3.16 8.58
CA ALA A 153 -17.06 -2.58 7.24
C ALA A 153 -18.44 -2.06 6.77
N ASP A 154 -18.60 -0.74 6.70
CA ASP A 154 -19.82 -0.11 6.17
C ASP A 154 -19.88 -0.18 4.63
N GLU A 155 -21.08 -0.32 4.08
CA GLU A 155 -21.27 -0.41 2.63
C GLU A 155 -20.88 0.90 1.90
N LYS A 156 -21.05 2.06 2.55
CA LYS A 156 -20.65 3.36 1.97
C LYS A 156 -19.14 3.49 1.91
N GLU A 157 -18.43 3.12 2.97
CA GLU A 157 -16.96 3.13 3.00
C GLU A 157 -16.39 2.19 1.94
N LEU A 158 -16.93 0.99 1.84
CA LEU A 158 -16.52 0.02 0.83
C LEU A 158 -16.76 0.54 -0.60
N ALA A 159 -17.91 1.19 -0.85
CA ALA A 159 -18.18 1.82 -2.13
C ALA A 159 -17.18 2.96 -2.42
N HIS A 160 -16.83 3.75 -1.41
CA HIS A 160 -15.89 4.85 -1.49
C HIS A 160 -14.47 4.36 -1.77
N ILE A 161 -14.01 3.27 -1.14
CA ILE A 161 -12.70 2.65 -1.43
C ILE A 161 -12.67 2.11 -2.86
N ARG A 162 -13.74 1.47 -3.33
CA ARG A 162 -13.83 1.00 -4.73
C ARG A 162 -13.77 2.16 -5.72
N GLU A 163 -14.42 3.29 -5.41
CA GLU A 163 -14.32 4.49 -6.21
C GLU A 163 -12.87 5.00 -6.29
N ILE A 164 -12.17 5.09 -5.16
CA ILE A 164 -10.75 5.50 -5.10
C ILE A 164 -9.90 4.53 -5.95
N SER A 165 -10.04 3.22 -5.73
CA SER A 165 -9.31 2.17 -6.46
C SER A 165 -9.43 2.32 -7.97
N ASN A 166 -10.66 2.52 -8.46
CA ASN A 166 -10.94 2.73 -9.87
C ASN A 166 -10.30 4.01 -10.40
N LYS A 167 -10.35 5.12 -9.64
CA LYS A 167 -9.76 6.39 -10.07
C LYS A 167 -8.24 6.36 -10.09
N ILE A 168 -7.58 5.62 -9.19
CA ILE A 168 -6.12 5.52 -9.16
C ILE A 168 -5.54 4.43 -10.06
N ASP A 169 -6.42 3.66 -10.73
CA ASP A 169 -6.10 2.59 -11.67
C ASP A 169 -5.41 1.39 -11.01
N VAL A 170 -5.96 0.95 -9.88
CA VAL A 170 -5.53 -0.25 -9.14
C VAL A 170 -6.71 -1.19 -8.98
N ASP A 171 -6.49 -2.48 -9.20
CA ASP A 171 -7.51 -3.51 -8.98
C ASP A 171 -7.67 -3.77 -7.48
N TYR A 172 -8.85 -3.43 -6.95
CA TYR A 172 -9.22 -3.64 -5.56
C TYR A 172 -9.05 -5.11 -5.12
N GLU A 173 -9.37 -6.06 -5.99
CA GLU A 173 -9.22 -7.49 -5.71
C GLU A 173 -7.76 -7.91 -5.61
N GLU A 174 -6.86 -7.23 -6.33
CA GLU A 174 -5.42 -7.44 -6.21
C GLU A 174 -4.90 -6.94 -4.85
N VAL A 175 -5.39 -5.80 -4.37
CA VAL A 175 -5.04 -5.26 -3.04
C VAL A 175 -5.44 -6.23 -1.93
N ILE A 176 -6.67 -6.76 -1.96
CA ILE A 176 -7.15 -7.73 -0.95
C ILE A 176 -6.26 -8.98 -0.96
N LYS A 177 -5.96 -9.52 -2.15
CA LYS A 177 -5.12 -10.71 -2.28
C LYS A 177 -3.72 -10.48 -1.73
N LEU A 178 -3.11 -9.33 -2.02
CA LEU A 178 -1.78 -8.99 -1.53
C LEU A 178 -1.77 -8.77 -0.02
N LYS A 179 -2.80 -8.14 0.54
CA LYS A 179 -2.98 -7.98 2.00
C LYS A 179 -3.11 -9.34 2.69
N ASP A 180 -4.01 -10.20 2.19
CA ASP A 180 -4.20 -11.56 2.72
C ASP A 180 -2.90 -12.39 2.61
N GLN A 181 -2.16 -12.29 1.50
CA GLN A 181 -0.83 -12.93 1.36
C GLN A 181 0.19 -12.39 2.34
N ARG A 182 0.23 -11.07 2.56
CA ARG A 182 1.16 -10.43 3.50
C ARG A 182 0.86 -10.86 4.94
N ILE A 183 -0.41 -10.95 5.33
CA ILE A 183 -0.85 -11.48 6.63
C ILE A 183 -0.45 -12.95 6.81
N VAL A 184 -0.55 -13.78 5.77
CA VAL A 184 -0.10 -15.18 5.80
C VAL A 184 1.43 -15.30 5.92
N SER A 185 2.16 -14.34 5.32
CA SER A 185 3.63 -14.30 5.31
C SER A 185 4.24 -13.72 6.58
N LEU A 186 3.53 -12.82 7.26
CA LEU A 186 3.91 -12.26 8.55
C LEU A 186 3.62 -13.30 9.63
N GLU A 187 4.61 -13.57 10.46
CA GLU A 187 4.57 -14.59 11.49
C GLU A 187 3.33 -14.41 12.37
N THR A 188 2.48 -15.44 12.42
CA THR A 188 1.48 -15.59 13.49
C THR A 188 2.18 -15.38 14.82
N PRO A 189 1.73 -14.46 15.69
CA PRO A 189 2.20 -14.41 17.05
C PRO A 189 2.08 -15.82 17.62
N GLN A 190 3.21 -16.42 18.02
CA GLN A 190 3.17 -17.63 18.81
C GLN A 190 2.28 -17.32 20.01
N ALA A 191 1.15 -18.02 20.11
CA ALA A 191 0.22 -17.90 21.21
C ALA A 191 0.94 -18.31 22.50
N LEU A 192 1.61 -17.35 23.12
CA LEU A 192 2.05 -17.36 24.50
C LEU A 192 0.97 -16.61 25.26
N ASP A 193 0.01 -17.39 25.78
CA ASP A 193 -0.89 -17.02 26.89
C ASP A 193 -1.80 -15.78 26.75
N SER A 194 -2.11 -15.30 25.55
CA SER A 194 -3.11 -14.24 25.32
C SER A 194 -4.45 -14.80 24.83
N ASN A 195 -5.54 -14.16 25.29
CA ASN A 195 -6.93 -14.57 25.11
C ASN A 195 -7.24 -14.89 23.64
N THR A 196 -7.70 -16.12 23.37
CA THR A 196 -8.01 -16.63 22.01
C THR A 196 -8.92 -15.69 21.20
N ASP A 197 -9.76 -14.93 21.88
CA ASP A 197 -10.69 -13.97 21.27
C ASP A 197 -9.95 -12.75 20.70
N GLU A 198 -9.01 -12.19 21.45
CA GLU A 198 -8.20 -11.04 21.04
C GLU A 198 -7.29 -11.40 19.86
N ALA A 199 -6.70 -12.59 19.88
CA ALA A 199 -5.83 -13.08 18.81
C ALA A 199 -6.59 -13.29 17.48
N LEU A 200 -7.91 -13.48 17.54
CA LEU A 200 -8.78 -13.68 16.38
C LEU A 200 -9.57 -12.42 16.01
N GLY A 201 -9.39 -11.31 16.74
CA GLY A 201 -10.17 -10.09 16.55
C GLY A 201 -11.67 -10.26 16.85
N ILE A 202 -12.02 -11.19 17.75
CA ILE A 202 -13.41 -11.39 18.19
C ILE A 202 -13.76 -10.30 19.19
N ASP A 203 -14.79 -9.51 18.87
CA ASP A 203 -15.28 -8.47 19.78
C ASP A 203 -15.92 -9.11 21.04
N PRO A 204 -15.51 -8.71 22.25
CA PRO A 204 -16.14 -9.16 23.50
C PRO A 204 -17.64 -8.87 23.57
N GLU A 205 -18.09 -7.76 22.97
CA GLU A 205 -19.47 -7.26 23.02
C GLU A 205 -20.42 -8.01 22.07
N TRP A 206 -19.90 -8.79 21.13
CA TRP A 206 -20.74 -9.60 20.24
C TRP A 206 -21.54 -10.64 21.01
N SER A 207 -22.78 -10.85 20.56
CA SER A 207 -23.58 -11.99 21.00
C SER A 207 -22.92 -13.31 20.59
N ASP A 208 -23.19 -14.39 21.32
CA ASP A 208 -22.63 -15.71 21.00
C ASP A 208 -23.02 -16.16 19.57
N ASP A 209 -24.17 -15.74 19.05
CA ASP A 209 -24.57 -16.01 17.66
C ASP A 209 -23.73 -15.27 16.62
N GLU A 210 -23.34 -14.03 16.89
CA GLU A 210 -22.46 -13.23 16.04
C GLU A 210 -21.04 -13.79 16.05
N LYS A 211 -20.54 -14.14 17.24
CA LYS A 211 -19.25 -14.83 17.41
C LYS A 211 -19.22 -16.14 16.62
N ARG A 212 -20.27 -16.96 16.70
CA ARG A 212 -20.39 -18.22 15.92
C ARG A 212 -20.37 -17.97 14.41
N LYS A 213 -21.12 -16.99 13.91
CA LYS A 213 -21.16 -16.65 12.48
C LYS A 213 -19.80 -16.18 11.97
N PHE A 214 -19.12 -15.32 12.74
CA PHE A 214 -17.78 -14.85 12.43
C PHE A 214 -16.77 -15.99 12.36
N ILE A 215 -16.72 -16.84 13.41
CA ILE A 215 -15.82 -18.00 13.46
C ILE A 215 -16.06 -18.94 12.28
N LEU A 216 -17.32 -19.19 11.89
CA LEU A 216 -17.63 -20.10 10.78
C LEU A 216 -17.19 -19.53 9.41
N LYS A 217 -17.37 -18.21 9.22
CA LYS A 217 -16.93 -17.49 8.01
C LYS A 217 -15.41 -17.55 7.88
N GLU A 218 -14.69 -17.20 8.94
CA GLU A 218 -13.23 -17.21 8.97
C GLU A 218 -12.69 -18.65 8.82
N PHE A 219 -13.28 -19.63 9.49
CA PHE A 219 -12.85 -21.04 9.37
C PHE A 219 -12.97 -21.53 7.92
N THR A 220 -14.05 -21.16 7.22
CA THR A 220 -14.24 -21.53 5.81
C THR A 220 -13.20 -20.85 4.91
N LYS A 221 -12.88 -19.58 5.17
CA LYS A 221 -11.85 -18.81 4.45
C LYS A 221 -10.47 -19.46 4.62
N TRP A 222 -10.03 -19.67 5.86
CA TRP A 222 -8.73 -20.25 6.17
C TRP A 222 -8.59 -21.70 5.69
N ASN A 223 -9.66 -22.50 5.73
CA ASN A 223 -9.64 -23.88 5.26
C ASN A 223 -9.50 -23.96 3.73
N ARG A 224 -10.14 -23.03 3.00
CA ARG A 224 -9.98 -22.89 1.55
C ARG A 224 -8.55 -22.47 1.20
N MET A 225 -7.94 -21.57 1.97
CA MET A 225 -6.56 -21.13 1.78
C MET A 225 -5.57 -22.26 2.06
N LEU A 226 -5.71 -22.99 3.17
CA LEU A 226 -4.87 -24.15 3.51
C LEU A 226 -4.85 -25.19 2.38
N SER A 227 -6.01 -25.43 1.77
CA SER A 227 -6.17 -26.39 0.67
C SER A 227 -5.49 -25.95 -0.62
N ALA A 228 -5.28 -24.64 -0.81
CA ALA A 228 -4.65 -24.07 -2.01
C ALA A 228 -3.12 -23.88 -1.86
N LEU A 229 -2.60 -23.86 -0.64
CA LEU A 229 -1.18 -23.62 -0.34
C LEU A 229 -0.33 -24.90 -0.50
N LYS A 230 0.88 -24.74 -1.07
CA LYS A 230 1.88 -25.81 -1.15
C LYS A 230 2.53 -26.03 0.23
N GLU A 231 3.14 -27.19 0.46
CA GLU A 231 3.86 -27.44 1.71
C GLU A 231 4.96 -26.39 1.94
N GLY A 232 4.96 -25.81 3.14
CA GLY A 232 5.84 -24.70 3.51
C GLY A 232 5.34 -23.97 4.76
N LYS A 233 6.04 -22.91 5.15
CA LYS A 233 5.71 -22.09 6.32
C LYS A 233 4.31 -21.48 6.24
N GLU A 234 3.89 -21.04 5.05
CA GLU A 234 2.56 -20.45 4.82
C GLU A 234 1.42 -21.43 5.13
N LYS A 235 1.59 -22.72 4.77
CA LYS A 235 0.63 -23.78 5.11
C LYS A 235 0.59 -24.07 6.61
N GLN A 236 1.73 -23.99 7.29
CA GLN A 236 1.81 -24.12 8.74
C GLN A 236 1.11 -22.94 9.45
N ASN A 237 1.26 -21.72 8.95
CA ASN A 237 0.59 -20.53 9.49
C ASN A 237 -0.94 -20.61 9.30
N ALA A 238 -1.39 -21.03 8.11
CA ALA A 238 -2.81 -21.26 7.85
C ALA A 238 -3.40 -22.37 8.75
N GLN A 239 -2.62 -23.42 9.03
CA GLN A 239 -3.02 -24.46 9.98
C GLN A 239 -3.10 -23.92 11.42
N ALA A 240 -2.14 -23.11 11.85
CA ALA A 240 -2.15 -22.51 13.18
C ALA A 240 -3.37 -21.59 13.40
N GLN A 241 -3.77 -20.83 12.37
CA GLN A 241 -4.99 -20.02 12.41
C GLN A 241 -6.27 -20.87 12.49
N LEU A 242 -6.32 -21.99 11.75
CA LEU A 242 -7.43 -22.94 11.87
C LEU A 242 -7.51 -23.56 13.28
N ASP A 243 -6.37 -23.84 13.90
CA ASP A 243 -6.31 -24.39 15.25
C ASP A 243 -6.80 -23.37 16.29
N LEU A 244 -6.51 -22.08 16.12
CA LEU A 244 -7.05 -21.00 16.96
C LEU A 244 -8.57 -20.85 16.78
N LEU A 245 -9.05 -20.83 15.53
CA LEU A 245 -10.49 -20.78 15.24
C LEU A 245 -11.23 -22.02 15.78
N ALA A 246 -10.59 -23.19 15.78
CA ALA A 246 -11.14 -24.40 16.38
C ALA A 246 -11.27 -24.29 17.90
N LYS A 247 -10.30 -23.69 18.59
CA LYS A 247 -10.38 -23.40 20.04
C LYS A 247 -11.50 -22.41 20.36
N ALA A 248 -11.62 -21.33 19.58
CA ALA A 248 -12.73 -20.38 19.73
C ALA A 248 -14.09 -21.04 19.48
N ARG A 249 -14.19 -21.92 18.48
CA ARG A 249 -15.39 -22.71 18.22
C ARG A 249 -15.78 -23.63 19.38
N GLN A 250 -14.81 -24.19 20.13
CA GLN A 250 -15.12 -24.98 21.32
C GLN A 250 -15.66 -24.12 22.49
N LYS A 251 -15.31 -22.82 22.51
CA LYS A 251 -15.72 -21.88 23.55
C LYS A 251 -17.13 -21.33 23.34
N TYR A 252 -17.55 -21.13 22.08
CA TYR A 252 -18.84 -20.51 21.71
C TYR A 252 -19.81 -21.43 20.96
N GLY A 253 -19.38 -22.66 20.67
CA GLY A 253 -20.09 -23.66 19.88
C GLY A 253 -21.18 -24.40 20.65
#